data_AF-A0A2I0QGW0-F1
#
_entry.id   AF-A0A2I0QGW0-F1
#
_cell.length_a   1.000
_cell.length_b   1.000
_cell.length_c   1.000
_cell.angle_alpha   90.00
_cell.angle_beta   90.00
_cell.angle_gamma   90.00
#
_symmetry.space_group_name_H-M   'P 1'
#
loop_
_entity.id
_entity.type
_entity.pdbx_description
1 polymer ?
#
loop_
_entity_poly.entity_id
_entity_poly.type
_entity_poly.pdbx_seq_one_letter_code
_entity_poly.pdbx_strand_id
1 'polypeptide(L)'
;MPIPIIVLFAVFIFVSIRQIGNLRLQIWQLMLFGAIIVLITGQISPNDVLTSINFDVILFLFGVFVIGKALEESGILLSFSSKI
;
A
#
# COMPACT_ATOMS: atom_id res chain seq x y z
N MET A 1 -10.98 -24.77 6.10
CA MET A 1 -9.76 -23.93 6.03
C MET A 1 -10.21 -22.48 5.95
N PRO A 2 -9.60 -21.53 6.68
CA PRO A 2 -10.04 -20.13 6.63
C PRO A 2 -9.79 -19.58 5.22
N ILE A 3 -10.86 -19.29 4.50
CA ILE A 3 -10.82 -18.70 3.14
C ILE A 3 -9.91 -17.46 3.06
N PRO A 4 -9.85 -16.58 4.09
CA PRO A 4 -8.91 -15.45 4.10
C PRO A 4 -7.43 -15.83 3.98
N ILE A 5 -7.04 -16.96 4.57
CA ILE A 5 -5.64 -17.43 4.53
C ILE A 5 -5.28 -17.90 3.12
N ILE A 6 -6.22 -18.53 2.42
CA ILE A 6 -6.03 -18.97 1.03
C ILE A 6 -5.86 -17.74 0.13
N VAL A 7 -6.69 -16.71 0.31
CA VAL A 7 -6.58 -15.47 -0.46
C VAL A 7 -5.28 -14.74 -0.13
N LEU A 8 -4.87 -14.68 1.14
CA LEU A 8 -3.59 -14.11 1.56
C LEU A 8 -2.42 -14.82 0.86
N PHE A 9 -2.39 -16.15 0.88
CA PHE A 9 -1.36 -16.94 0.20
C PHE A 9 -1.38 -16.70 -1.31
N ALA A 10 -2.55 -16.68 -1.93
CA ALA A 10 -2.69 -16.43 -3.36
C ALA A 10 -2.16 -15.03 -3.75
N VAL A 11 -2.52 -14.00 -2.98
CA VAL A 11 -2.02 -12.63 -3.17
C VAL A 11 -0.52 -12.56 -2.95
N PHE A 12 0.03 -13.22 -1.93
CA PHE A 12 1.48 -13.26 -1.68
C PHE A 12 2.25 -13.91 -2.83
N ILE A 13 1.74 -15.03 -3.35
CA ILE A 13 2.32 -15.69 -4.52
C ILE A 13 2.22 -14.77 -5.74
N PHE A 14 1.08 -14.13 -5.98
CA PHE A 14 0.91 -13.16 -7.06
C PHE A 14 1.91 -12.00 -6.96
N VAL A 15 2.11 -11.45 -5.75
CA VAL A 15 3.06 -10.37 -5.48
C VAL A 15 4.50 -10.82 -5.71
N SER A 16 4.79 -12.10 -5.47
CA SER A 16 6.11 -12.69 -5.74
C SER A 16 6.35 -12.84 -7.25
N ILE A 17 5.31 -13.15 -8.03
CA ILE A 17 5.34 -13.21 -9.51
C ILE A 17 5.12 -11.80 -10.09
N ARG A 18 5.83 -10.82 -9.52
CA ARG A 18 5.67 -9.37 -9.72
C ARG A 18 5.76 -8.90 -11.20
N GLN A 19 6.17 -9.79 -12.10
CA GLN A 19 6.12 -9.65 -13.54
C GLN A 19 5.50 -10.89 -14.20
N ILE A 20 4.35 -10.70 -14.83
CA ILE A 20 3.80 -11.64 -15.81
C ILE A 20 4.17 -11.10 -17.21
N GLY A 21 5.21 -11.68 -17.81
CA GLY A 21 5.69 -11.30 -19.14
C GLY A 21 6.18 -9.84 -19.22
N ASN A 22 5.56 -9.03 -20.09
CA ASN A 22 5.94 -7.62 -20.35
C ASN A 22 5.11 -6.59 -19.54
N LEU A 23 4.15 -7.05 -18.74
CA LEU A 23 3.30 -6.18 -17.91
C LEU A 23 3.95 -6.01 -16.54
N ARG A 24 4.49 -4.81 -16.28
CA ARG A 24 5.02 -4.44 -14.95
C ARG A 24 3.86 -4.09 -14.02
N LEU A 25 3.32 -5.10 -13.34
CA LEU A 25 2.29 -4.87 -12.36
C LEU A 25 2.90 -4.24 -11.10
N GLN A 26 2.39 -3.07 -10.72
CA GLN A 26 2.80 -2.42 -9.48
C GLN A 26 2.20 -3.15 -8.28
N ILE A 27 2.90 -3.14 -7.14
CA ILE A 27 2.45 -3.85 -5.92
C ILE A 27 1.02 -3.44 -5.54
N TRP A 28 0.69 -2.16 -5.67
CA TRP A 28 -0.64 -1.65 -5.31
C TRP A 28 -1.75 -2.21 -6.21
N GLN A 29 -1.48 -2.50 -7.48
CA GLN A 29 -2.47 -3.07 -8.40
C GLN A 29 -2.83 -4.49 -7.96
N LEU A 30 -1.82 -5.29 -7.58
CA LEU A 30 -2.04 -6.65 -7.06
C LEU A 30 -2.79 -6.63 -5.74
N MET A 31 -2.44 -5.73 -4.83
CA MET A 31 -3.15 -5.57 -3.55
C MET A 31 -4.61 -5.16 -3.77
N LEU A 32 -4.87 -4.25 -4.71
CA LEU A 32 -6.22 -3.82 -5.06
C LEU A 32 -7.05 -4.95 -5.68
N PHE A 33 -6.48 -5.75 -6.58
CA PHE A 33 -7.12 -6.96 -7.10
C PHE A 33 -7.44 -7.97 -5.99
N GLY A 34 -6.51 -8.21 -5.06
CA GLY A 34 -6.75 -9.07 -3.90
C GLY A 34 -7.93 -8.58 -3.05
N ALA A 35 -7.97 -7.29 -2.73
CA ALA A 35 -9.08 -6.69 -1.98
C ALA A 35 -10.43 -6.83 -2.70
N ILE A 36 -10.46 -6.62 -4.03
CA ILE A 36 -11.67 -6.80 -4.85
C ILE A 36 -12.16 -8.26 -4.81
N ILE A 37 -11.26 -9.23 -4.94
CA ILE A 37 -11.62 -10.66 -4.89
C ILE A 37 -12.27 -11.01 -3.54
N VAL A 38 -11.69 -10.54 -2.43
CA VAL A 38 -12.22 -10.76 -1.08
C VAL A 38 -13.61 -10.12 -0.91
N LEU A 39 -13.78 -8.90 -1.42
CA LEU A 39 -15.07 -8.18 -1.43
C LEU A 39 -16.14 -8.92 -2.23
N ILE A 40 -15.83 -9.35 -3.46
CA ILE A 40 -16.78 -10.08 -4.33
C ILE A 40 -17.13 -11.45 -3.72
N THR A 41 -16.18 -12.11 -3.06
CA THR A 41 -16.41 -13.40 -2.40
C THR A 41 -17.26 -13.26 -1.11
N GLY A 42 -17.61 -12.02 -0.71
CA GLY A 42 -18.43 -11.75 0.48
C GLY A 42 -17.76 -12.08 1.81
N GLN A 43 -16.43 -12.23 1.81
CA GLN A 43 -15.66 -12.57 3.01
C GLN A 43 -15.53 -11.38 3.97
N ILE A 44 -15.61 -10.16 3.44
CA ILE A 44 -15.59 -8.93 4.21
C ILE A 44 -16.74 -8.06 3.71
N SER A 45 -17.55 -7.53 4.62
CA SER A 45 -18.61 -6.59 4.26
C SER A 45 -18.00 -5.28 3.76
N PRO A 46 -18.55 -4.62 2.73
CA PRO A 46 -18.08 -3.31 2.29
C PRO A 46 -18.02 -2.30 3.44
N ASN A 47 -18.98 -2.35 4.37
CA ASN A 47 -19.01 -1.45 5.52
C ASN A 47 -17.81 -1.68 6.46
N ASP A 48 -17.44 -2.95 6.70
CA ASP A 48 -16.31 -3.32 7.54
C ASP A 48 -14.99 -2.85 6.93
N VAL A 49 -14.87 -2.89 5.59
CA VAL A 49 -13.68 -2.36 4.88
C VAL A 49 -13.53 -0.87 5.12
N LEU A 50 -14.61 -0.09 4.97
CA LEU A 50 -14.55 1.35 5.21
C LEU A 50 -14.16 1.69 6.66
N THR A 51 -14.68 0.94 7.64
CA THR A 51 -14.32 1.16 9.05
C THR A 51 -12.92 0.66 9.41
N SER A 52 -12.35 -0.25 8.63
CA SER A 52 -11.01 -0.80 8.87
C SER A 52 -9.88 0.11 8.34
N ILE A 53 -10.21 1.09 7.49
CA ILE A 53 -9.24 2.05 6.96
C ILE A 53 -8.98 3.13 8.00
N ASN A 54 -7.74 3.21 8.48
CA ASN A 54 -7.32 4.24 9.42
C ASN A 54 -6.87 5.51 8.67
N PHE A 55 -7.74 6.51 8.62
CA PHE A 55 -7.46 7.79 7.95
C PHE A 55 -6.42 8.64 8.68
N ASP A 56 -6.33 8.56 10.02
CA ASP A 56 -5.33 9.28 10.79
C ASP A 56 -3.91 8.88 10.38
N VAL A 57 -3.66 7.58 10.18
CA VAL A 57 -2.37 7.06 9.70
C VAL A 57 -2.08 7.52 8.27
N ILE A 58 -3.09 7.47 7.39
CA ILE A 58 -2.92 7.92 5.99
C ILE A 58 -2.54 9.40 5.95
N LEU A 59 -3.24 10.24 6.71
CA LEU A 59 -2.99 11.68 6.77
C LEU A 59 -1.63 11.98 7.42
N PHE A 60 -1.26 11.23 8.45
CA PHE A 60 0.06 11.32 9.06
C PHE A 60 1.18 11.01 8.07
N LEU A 61 1.11 9.87 7.37
CA LEU A 61 2.11 9.48 6.37
C LEU A 61 2.17 10.51 5.24
N PHE A 62 1.01 10.98 4.76
CA PHE A 62 0.94 12.05 3.77
C PHE A 62 1.67 13.31 4.26
N GLY A 63 1.41 13.76 5.50
CA GLY A 63 2.10 14.89 6.11
C GLY A 63 3.62 14.70 6.17
N VAL A 64 4.08 13.52 6.59
CA VAL A 64 5.52 13.19 6.63
C VAL A 64 6.14 13.28 5.23
N PHE A 65 5.48 12.78 4.18
CA PHE A 65 5.97 12.88 2.81
C PHE A 65 5.99 14.33 2.30
N VAL A 66 4.95 15.11 2.58
CA VAL A 66 4.88 16.53 2.20
C VAL A 66 5.99 17.33 2.89
N ILE A 67 6.15 17.17 4.20
CA ILE A 67 7.22 17.83 4.96
C ILE A 67 8.59 17.38 4.44
N GLY A 68 8.78 16.08 4.21
CA GLY A 68 10.02 15.54 3.64
C GLY A 68 10.36 16.18 2.30
N LYS A 69 9.38 16.35 1.41
CA LYS A 69 9.59 17.00 0.12
C LYS A 69 9.89 18.50 0.25
N ALA A 70 9.19 19.21 1.14
CA ALA A 70 9.45 20.62 1.42
C ALA A 70 10.86 20.84 2.00
N LEU A 71 11.34 19.94 2.86
CA LEU A 71 12.69 19.96 3.41
C LEU A 71 13.76 19.69 2.34
N GLU A 72 13.47 18.85 1.36
CA GLU A 72 14.33 18.61 0.20
C GLU A 72 14.42 19.86 -0.69
N GLU A 73 13.29 20.43 -1.08
CA GLU A 73 13.24 21.59 -1.98
C GLU A 73 13.79 22.87 -1.34
N SER A 74 13.63 23.03 -0.03
CA SER A 74 14.21 24.16 0.71
C SER A 74 15.72 24.08 0.89
N GLY A 75 16.37 23.00 0.47
CA GLY A 75 17.81 22.80 0.64
C GLY A 75 18.24 22.57 2.09
N ILE A 76 17.28 22.46 3.02
CA ILE A 76 17.54 22.21 4.44
C ILE A 76 18.26 20.87 4.60
N LEU A 77 17.85 19.83 3.87
CA LEU A 77 18.51 18.52 3.90
C LEU A 77 19.99 18.60 3.47
N LEU A 78 20.33 19.43 2.50
CA LEU A 78 21.72 19.64 2.05
C LEU A 78 22.54 20.43 3.08
N SER A 79 21.92 21.43 3.71
CA SER A 79 22.53 22.22 4.80
C SER A 79 22.87 21.34 6.02
N PHE A 80 22.01 20.40 6.39
CA PHE A 80 22.27 19.45 7.48
C PHE A 80 23.25 18.35 7.08
N SER A 81 23.17 17.81 5.85
CA SER A 81 24.08 16.77 5.37
C SER A 81 25.52 17.22 5.19
N SER A 82 25.77 18.53 5.03
CA SER A 82 27.13 19.10 4.93
C SER A 82 27.75 19.45 6.28
N LYS A 83 27.00 19.31 7.38
CA LYS A 83 27.42 19.60 8.76
C LYS A 83 27.75 18.35 9.58
N ILE A 84 27.50 17.16 9.03
CA ILE A 84 27.85 15.85 9.60
C ILE A 84 29.08 15.33 8.86
#